data_AF-A0A3P8ZCS0-F1
#
_entry.id   AF-A0A3P8ZCS0-F1
#
_cell.length_a   1.000
_cell.length_b   1.000
_cell.length_c   1.000
_cell.angle_alpha   90.00
_cell.angle_beta   90.00
_cell.angle_gamma   90.00
#
_symmetry.space_group_name_H-M   'P 1'
#
loop_
_entity.id
_entity.type
_entity.pdbx_description
1 polymer ?
#
loop_
_entity_poly.entity_id
_entity_poly.type
_entity_poly.pdbx_seq_one_letter_code
_entity_poly.pdbx_strand_id
1 'polypeptide(L)'
;FLFHKCFCASTGMACLSCLLEYGTVKIIVIRNKAVGSVFRLIQFLIILYVIGYVCVVRKSYQVKDSVISTVTTKVKGTGFTNISGLGAHVWDVADYNIPPEGESSFFVLTNMIITPNQMQSSCPELPDQSTICMSDSDCTEGSSDVRGNGIQTGLCVNYSETVKTCEVLSWCPLEIDTDLPENPLLAAAENFTVLIKNTVTYPKFNFHKRNILPDVNSSYLKQCEFNRITDPHCPIFRLKDMVAEAEEDFQTMATRGGVLGILIDWSCDLDFPEHYCGPKYSFCRMDNKNPENNVAPGYNFRFAKYYKTTDDVETRTLIKSYGIRFDVIVFGTAGKFNIVPTIVNVGAALTILGLVSPVKSAVLGLGV
;
A
#
# COMPACT_ATOMS: atom_id res chain seq x y z
N PHE A 1 -3.70 52.97 9.95
CA PHE A 1 -4.98 53.70 9.91
C PHE A 1 -5.39 54.36 11.24
N LEU A 2 -4.88 53.96 12.42
CA LEU A 2 -5.19 54.64 13.70
C LEU A 2 -4.44 55.97 13.96
N PHE A 3 -3.32 56.25 13.29
CA PHE A 3 -2.45 57.37 13.66
C PHE A 3 -2.52 58.61 12.76
N HIS A 4 -3.30 58.60 11.67
CA HIS A 4 -3.23 59.69 10.67
C HIS A 4 -4.13 60.89 10.94
N LYS A 5 -4.93 60.89 12.02
CA LYS A 5 -5.85 61.99 12.37
C LYS A 5 -5.54 62.72 13.69
N CYS A 6 -4.56 62.27 14.47
CA CYS A 6 -4.20 62.86 15.77
C CYS A 6 -3.13 63.96 15.69
N PHE A 7 -3.13 64.79 14.64
CA PHE A 7 -2.19 65.91 14.49
C PHE A 7 -2.86 67.27 14.71
N CYS A 8 -3.74 67.40 15.70
CA CYS A 8 -4.21 68.73 16.15
C CYS A 8 -4.95 68.67 17.51
N ALA A 9 -4.24 68.68 18.64
CA ALA A 9 -4.73 69.31 19.88
C ALA A 9 -3.66 69.32 20.99
N SER A 10 -3.28 70.50 21.47
CA SER A 10 -2.23 70.71 22.48
C SER A 10 -2.71 70.58 23.94
N THR A 11 -3.68 69.73 24.25
CA THR A 11 -4.12 69.49 25.64
C THR A 11 -4.46 68.01 25.84
N GLY A 12 -3.98 67.42 26.94
CA GLY A 12 -4.13 65.98 27.23
C GLY A 12 -5.57 65.46 27.28
N MET A 13 -6.57 66.34 27.47
CA MET A 13 -7.99 66.00 27.40
C MET A 13 -8.48 65.77 25.96
N ALA A 14 -8.03 66.57 24.99
CA ALA A 14 -8.48 66.47 23.60
C ALA A 14 -7.93 65.22 22.89
N CYS A 15 -6.75 64.73 23.30
CA CYS A 15 -6.18 63.50 22.76
C CYS A 15 -6.99 62.25 23.20
N LEU A 16 -7.49 62.25 24.45
CA LEU A 16 -8.34 61.16 24.96
C LEU A 16 -9.70 61.11 24.23
N SER A 17 -10.26 62.27 23.89
CA SER A 17 -11.52 62.37 23.13
C SER A 17 -11.36 61.81 21.72
N CYS A 18 -10.29 62.13 21.00
CA CYS A 18 -10.04 61.57 19.67
C CYS A 18 -9.76 60.06 19.67
N LEU A 19 -9.18 59.52 20.75
CA LEU A 19 -8.99 58.08 20.92
C LEU A 19 -10.33 57.33 21.12
N LEU A 20 -11.37 58.02 21.58
CA LEU A 20 -12.70 57.47 21.83
C LEU A 20 -13.72 57.81 20.72
N GLU A 21 -13.30 58.50 19.65
CA GLU A 21 -14.14 58.74 18.49
C GLU A 21 -14.27 57.47 17.63
N TYR A 22 -15.52 57.10 17.31
CA TYR A 22 -15.83 55.98 16.43
C TYR A 22 -16.60 56.49 15.21
N GLY A 23 -16.02 56.27 14.02
CA GLY A 23 -16.64 56.64 12.75
C GLY A 23 -17.61 55.58 12.25
N THR A 24 -18.77 56.02 11.73
CA THR A 24 -19.78 55.16 11.09
C THR A 24 -20.01 55.55 9.64
N VAL A 25 -20.36 54.57 8.82
CA VAL A 25 -20.80 54.82 7.44
C VAL A 25 -22.28 55.23 7.44
N LYS A 26 -22.63 56.24 6.64
CA LYS A 26 -24.05 56.58 6.38
C LYS A 26 -24.62 55.55 5.39
N ILE A 27 -25.68 54.84 5.79
CA ILE A 27 -26.30 53.78 4.99
C ILE A 27 -27.50 54.36 4.22
N ILE A 28 -27.54 54.16 2.90
CA ILE A 28 -28.69 54.51 2.05
C ILE A 28 -29.53 53.25 1.82
N VAL A 29 -30.82 53.30 2.16
CA VAL A 29 -31.74 52.16 1.99
C VAL A 29 -32.58 52.35 0.72
N ILE A 30 -32.28 51.57 -0.31
CA ILE A 30 -33.02 51.58 -1.58
C ILE A 30 -34.17 50.57 -1.52
N ARG A 31 -35.42 51.03 -1.64
CA ARG A 31 -36.62 50.18 -1.61
C ARG A 31 -37.04 49.76 -3.02
N ASN A 32 -36.37 48.76 -3.58
CA ASN A 32 -36.74 48.14 -4.86
C ASN A 32 -36.89 46.62 -4.70
N LYS A 33 -38.06 46.07 -5.04
CA LYS A 33 -38.38 44.64 -4.85
C LYS A 33 -37.53 43.72 -5.74
N ALA A 34 -37.27 44.09 -6.99
CA ALA A 34 -36.50 43.28 -7.93
C ALA A 34 -35.02 43.21 -7.53
N VAL A 35 -34.41 44.37 -7.29
CA VAL A 35 -33.00 44.49 -6.86
C VAL A 35 -32.79 43.82 -5.49
N GLY A 36 -33.71 44.05 -4.55
CA GLY A 36 -33.68 43.39 -3.25
C GLY A 36 -33.76 41.87 -3.34
N SER A 37 -34.64 41.33 -4.20
CA SER A 37 -34.79 39.89 -4.41
C SER A 37 -33.52 39.25 -4.97
N VAL A 38 -32.92 39.85 -6.00
CA VAL A 38 -31.67 39.35 -6.63
C VAL A 38 -30.54 39.26 -5.60
N PHE A 39 -30.32 40.32 -4.80
CA PHE A 39 -29.23 40.29 -3.83
C PHE A 39 -29.49 39.37 -2.63
N ARG A 40 -30.76 39.19 -2.23
CA ARG A 40 -31.12 38.18 -1.22
C ARG A 40 -30.91 36.76 -1.74
N LEU A 41 -31.20 36.52 -3.01
CA LEU A 41 -30.92 35.24 -3.67
C LEU A 41 -29.41 34.96 -3.71
N ILE A 42 -28.57 35.93 -4.09
CA ILE A 42 -27.11 35.77 -4.08
C ILE A 42 -26.59 35.47 -2.67
N GLN A 43 -27.04 36.19 -1.65
CA GLN A 43 -26.68 35.92 -0.26
C GLN A 43 -27.09 34.50 0.16
N PHE A 44 -28.29 34.07 -0.21
CA PHE A 44 -28.77 32.72 0.07
C PHE A 44 -27.89 31.65 -0.61
N LEU A 45 -27.52 31.84 -1.88
CA LEU A 45 -26.63 30.92 -2.60
C LEU A 45 -25.25 30.82 -1.96
N ILE A 46 -24.68 31.95 -1.50
CA ILE A 46 -23.41 31.96 -0.77
C ILE A 46 -23.52 31.19 0.54
N ILE A 47 -24.59 31.42 1.32
CA ILE A 47 -24.83 30.68 2.57
C ILE A 47 -24.97 29.19 2.28
N LEU A 48 -25.73 28.82 1.26
CA LEU A 48 -25.92 27.42 0.85
C LEU A 48 -24.58 26.77 0.45
N TYR A 49 -23.73 27.48 -0.29
CA TYR A 49 -22.39 27.01 -0.65
C TYR A 49 -21.51 26.80 0.59
N VAL A 50 -21.46 27.79 1.50
CA VAL A 50 -20.63 27.70 2.70
C VAL A 50 -21.10 26.54 3.59
N ILE A 51 -22.40 26.46 3.90
CA ILE A 51 -22.93 25.42 4.79
C ILE A 51 -22.85 24.05 4.11
N GLY A 52 -23.34 23.93 2.87
CA GLY A 52 -23.38 22.66 2.16
C GLY A 52 -22.01 22.15 1.75
N TYR A 53 -21.24 22.95 1.02
CA TYR A 53 -19.96 22.49 0.48
C TYR A 53 -18.82 22.60 1.50
N VAL A 54 -18.62 23.78 2.10
CA VAL A 54 -17.45 24.02 2.97
C VAL A 54 -17.59 23.34 4.32
N CYS A 55 -18.76 23.42 4.96
CA CYS A 55 -19.00 22.79 6.25
C CYS A 55 -19.35 21.30 6.10
N VAL A 56 -20.35 20.91 5.33
CA VAL A 56 -20.81 19.51 5.29
C VAL A 56 -19.90 18.62 4.43
N VAL A 57 -19.62 18.98 3.17
CA VAL A 57 -18.81 18.12 2.27
C VAL A 57 -17.33 18.14 2.63
N ARG A 58 -16.74 19.32 2.83
CA ARG A 58 -15.29 19.45 3.12
C ARG A 58 -14.95 19.24 4.59
N LYS A 59 -15.94 19.26 5.50
CA LYS A 59 -15.77 19.17 6.96
C LYS A 59 -14.71 20.13 7.48
N SER A 60 -14.71 21.36 6.97
CA SER A 60 -13.64 22.33 7.24
C SER A 60 -13.61 22.78 8.71
N TYR A 61 -14.67 22.52 9.47
CA TYR A 61 -14.74 22.73 10.92
C TYR A 61 -13.89 21.72 11.72
N GLN A 62 -13.43 20.64 11.08
CA GLN A 62 -12.58 19.64 11.69
C GLN A 62 -11.10 19.93 11.44
N VAL A 63 -10.29 19.61 12.43
CA VAL A 63 -8.86 19.39 12.24
C VAL A 63 -8.69 17.94 11.81
N LYS A 64 -7.73 17.69 10.90
CA LYS A 64 -7.38 16.34 10.45
C LYS A 64 -6.03 15.90 10.99
N ASP A 65 -5.89 14.58 11.14
CA ASP A 65 -4.65 13.89 11.46
C ASP A 65 -4.51 12.63 10.59
N SER A 66 -3.29 12.31 10.20
CA SER A 66 -3.00 11.13 9.37
C SER A 66 -2.72 9.92 10.27
N VAL A 67 -3.06 8.73 9.79
CA VAL A 67 -2.92 7.51 10.58
C VAL A 67 -1.44 7.13 10.77
N ILE A 68 -1.08 6.74 11.99
CA ILE A 68 0.14 5.97 12.28
C ILE A 68 -0.30 4.55 12.59
N SER A 69 0.23 3.57 11.86
CA SER A 69 -0.22 2.18 11.95
C SER A 69 0.91 1.21 12.26
N THR A 70 0.57 0.14 12.98
CA THR A 70 1.41 -1.06 13.14
C THR A 70 0.61 -2.27 12.70
N VAL A 71 1.25 -3.13 11.90
CA VAL A 71 0.66 -4.37 11.39
C VAL A 71 1.48 -5.54 11.88
N THR A 72 0.81 -6.66 12.15
CA THR A 72 1.46 -7.97 12.29
C THR A 72 0.57 -9.01 11.63
N THR A 73 1.17 -9.88 10.83
CA THR A 73 0.46 -10.94 10.12
C THR A 73 0.84 -12.31 10.67
N LYS A 74 -0.10 -13.25 10.66
CA LYS A 74 0.16 -14.65 10.99
C LYS A 74 -0.57 -15.55 10.03
N VAL A 75 0.19 -16.20 9.15
CA VAL A 75 -0.33 -17.19 8.21
C VAL A 75 -0.52 -18.53 8.93
N LYS A 76 -1.55 -19.28 8.54
CA LYS A 76 -1.84 -20.63 9.00
C LYS A 76 -2.35 -21.47 7.85
N GLY A 77 -1.84 -22.69 7.78
CA GLY A 77 -2.21 -23.67 6.78
C GLY A 77 -1.14 -24.75 6.69
N THR A 78 -1.54 -25.92 6.23
CA THR A 78 -0.64 -27.03 5.96
C THR A 78 -0.95 -27.58 4.59
N GLY A 79 0.07 -27.82 3.79
CA GLY A 79 -0.07 -28.44 2.47
C GLY A 79 0.67 -29.77 2.41
N PHE A 80 0.27 -30.62 1.47
CA PHE A 80 0.94 -31.88 1.19
C PHE A 80 1.24 -31.95 -0.30
N THR A 81 2.45 -32.38 -0.63
CA THR A 81 2.86 -32.58 -2.03
C THR A 81 3.59 -33.90 -2.15
N ASN A 82 3.38 -34.61 -3.26
CA ASN A 82 4.11 -35.82 -3.59
C ASN A 82 4.64 -35.70 -5.02
N ILE A 83 5.89 -35.23 -5.15
CA ILE A 83 6.53 -34.94 -6.43
C ILE A 83 7.76 -35.82 -6.65
N SER A 84 8.04 -36.14 -7.91
CA SER A 84 9.28 -36.78 -8.31
C SER A 84 10.48 -35.90 -7.96
N GLY A 85 11.38 -36.38 -7.09
CA GLY A 85 12.58 -35.67 -6.64
C GLY A 85 12.56 -35.25 -5.17
N LEU A 86 11.43 -34.79 -4.63
CA LEU A 86 11.27 -34.44 -3.21
C LEU A 86 10.54 -35.53 -2.40
N GLY A 87 9.72 -36.35 -3.07
CA GLY A 87 8.86 -37.35 -2.45
C GLY A 87 7.67 -36.72 -1.73
N ALA A 88 7.09 -37.49 -0.81
CA ALA A 88 6.00 -37.02 0.05
C ALA A 88 6.52 -36.01 1.07
N HIS A 89 6.05 -34.76 0.97
CA HIS A 89 6.47 -33.64 1.81
C HIS A 89 5.27 -32.88 2.37
N VAL A 90 5.36 -32.53 3.65
CA VAL A 90 4.37 -31.69 4.34
C VAL A 90 4.95 -30.30 4.47
N TRP A 91 4.18 -29.31 4.03
CA TRP A 91 4.53 -27.90 4.08
C TRP A 91 3.82 -27.23 5.25
N ASP A 92 4.59 -26.63 6.14
CA ASP A 92 4.05 -25.79 7.22
C ASP A 92 4.47 -24.32 7.09
N VAL A 93 4.01 -23.50 8.04
CA VAL A 93 4.24 -22.06 8.04
C VAL A 93 5.72 -21.69 7.96
N ALA A 94 6.61 -22.48 8.57
CA ALA A 94 8.05 -22.21 8.55
C ALA A 94 8.68 -22.47 7.17
N ASP A 95 8.06 -23.30 6.34
CA ASP A 95 8.58 -23.63 5.01
C ASP A 95 8.16 -22.60 3.95
N TYR A 96 6.89 -22.18 3.94
CA TYR A 96 6.34 -21.35 2.87
C TYR A 96 6.30 -19.85 3.18
N ASN A 97 6.45 -19.42 4.44
CA ASN A 97 6.40 -18.00 4.83
C ASN A 97 7.80 -17.39 4.98
N ILE A 98 8.23 -16.60 4.00
CA ILE A 98 9.61 -16.11 3.89
C ILE A 98 9.65 -14.59 3.57
N PRO A 99 10.21 -13.73 4.43
CA PRO A 99 10.68 -13.99 5.79
C PRO A 99 9.51 -14.11 6.79
N PRO A 100 9.67 -14.86 7.89
CA PRO A 100 8.60 -15.05 8.86
C PRO A 100 8.30 -13.78 9.69
N GLU A 101 9.23 -12.83 9.80
CA GLU A 101 9.08 -11.61 10.61
C GLU A 101 8.39 -10.43 9.91
N GLY A 102 8.01 -10.56 8.64
CA GLY A 102 7.58 -9.41 7.81
C GLY A 102 6.60 -8.45 8.50
N GLU A 103 7.03 -7.18 8.68
CA GLU A 103 6.30 -6.18 9.48
C GLU A 103 4.97 -5.76 8.83
N SER A 104 4.99 -5.47 7.53
CA SER A 104 3.82 -5.03 6.75
C SER A 104 3.62 -5.83 5.47
N SER A 105 4.29 -6.97 5.35
CA SER A 105 4.18 -7.85 4.18
C SER A 105 4.47 -9.28 4.56
N PHE A 106 3.84 -10.23 3.89
CA PHE A 106 4.17 -11.64 4.01
C PHE A 106 4.19 -12.30 2.63
N PHE A 107 4.94 -13.39 2.52
CA PHE A 107 5.06 -14.14 1.28
C PHE A 107 4.52 -15.55 1.50
N VAL A 108 3.81 -16.09 0.52
CA VAL A 108 3.37 -17.48 0.54
C VAL A 108 3.95 -18.16 -0.69
N LEU A 109 4.88 -19.09 -0.46
CA LEU A 109 5.42 -19.95 -1.50
C LEU A 109 4.30 -20.81 -2.09
N THR A 110 4.17 -20.78 -3.40
CA THR A 110 3.15 -21.57 -4.12
C THR A 110 3.75 -22.53 -5.14
N ASN A 111 4.93 -22.19 -5.68
CA ASN A 111 5.66 -23.02 -6.63
C ASN A 111 7.17 -22.84 -6.43
N MET A 112 7.98 -23.80 -6.87
CA MET A 112 9.44 -23.69 -6.74
C MET A 112 10.18 -24.65 -7.68
N ILE A 113 11.41 -24.28 -7.99
CA ILE A 113 12.41 -25.13 -8.64
C ILE A 113 13.50 -25.42 -7.60
N ILE A 114 13.83 -26.70 -7.43
CA ILE A 114 14.82 -27.16 -6.46
C ILE A 114 16.02 -27.74 -7.20
N THR A 115 17.20 -27.24 -6.89
CA THR A 115 18.48 -27.81 -7.34
C THR A 115 19.24 -28.32 -6.12
N PRO A 116 19.08 -29.60 -5.76
CA PRO A 116 19.69 -30.19 -4.57
C PRO A 116 21.17 -30.49 -4.79
N ASN A 117 21.91 -30.62 -3.68
CA ASN A 117 23.29 -31.13 -3.67
C ASN A 117 24.28 -30.34 -4.55
N GLN A 118 24.10 -29.02 -4.65
CA GLN A 118 25.09 -28.19 -5.32
C GLN A 118 26.39 -28.14 -4.52
N MET A 119 27.51 -28.37 -5.19
CA MET A 119 28.87 -28.24 -4.63
C MET A 119 29.68 -27.25 -5.46
N GLN A 120 30.71 -26.66 -4.88
CA GLN A 120 31.64 -25.84 -5.66
C GLN A 120 32.54 -26.74 -6.51
N SER A 121 32.32 -26.75 -7.81
CA SER A 121 33.12 -27.52 -8.77
C SER A 121 33.06 -26.87 -10.15
N SER A 122 33.70 -27.51 -11.14
CA SER A 122 33.51 -27.16 -12.54
C SER A 122 32.39 -27.99 -13.16
N CYS A 123 31.58 -27.38 -14.03
CA CYS A 123 30.55 -28.05 -14.81
C CYS A 123 30.27 -27.28 -16.12
N PRO A 124 29.70 -27.93 -17.15
CA PRO A 124 29.24 -27.23 -18.34
C PRO A 124 28.20 -26.16 -18.00
N GLU A 125 28.31 -24.98 -18.61
CA GLU A 125 27.28 -23.95 -18.57
C GLU A 125 26.02 -24.39 -19.33
N LEU A 126 24.88 -23.80 -19.00
CA LEU A 126 23.62 -24.06 -19.70
C LEU A 126 23.70 -23.63 -21.18
N PRO A 127 23.12 -24.39 -22.10
CA PRO A 127 23.20 -24.09 -23.53
C PRO A 127 22.40 -22.84 -23.88
N ASP A 128 23.11 -21.80 -24.31
CA ASP A 128 22.60 -20.54 -24.87
C ASP A 128 23.46 -20.16 -26.08
N GLN A 129 22.97 -19.25 -26.93
CA GLN A 129 23.68 -18.79 -28.13
C GLN A 129 25.08 -18.24 -27.80
N SER A 130 25.27 -17.70 -26.59
CA SER A 130 26.52 -17.12 -26.11
C SER A 130 27.47 -18.12 -25.43
N THR A 131 26.98 -19.29 -25.02
CA THR A 131 27.73 -20.27 -24.20
C THR A 131 28.08 -21.55 -24.95
N ILE A 132 27.42 -21.81 -26.09
CA ILE A 132 27.74 -22.92 -26.98
C ILE A 132 29.11 -22.69 -27.62
N CYS A 133 29.98 -23.70 -27.52
CA CYS A 133 31.34 -23.67 -28.03
C CYS A 133 31.59 -24.84 -28.98
N MET A 134 32.54 -24.69 -29.90
CA MET A 134 33.03 -25.80 -30.74
C MET A 134 34.41 -26.26 -30.28
N SER A 135 35.21 -25.34 -29.73
CA SER A 135 36.58 -25.54 -29.28
C SER A 135 36.90 -24.71 -28.04
N ASP A 136 37.95 -25.07 -27.32
CA ASP A 136 38.38 -24.39 -26.10
C ASP A 136 38.70 -22.90 -26.34
N SER A 137 39.13 -22.52 -27.56
CA SER A 137 39.41 -21.12 -27.90
C SER A 137 38.17 -20.21 -27.91
N ASP A 138 36.97 -20.79 -27.95
CA ASP A 138 35.72 -20.04 -27.88
C ASP A 138 35.41 -19.60 -26.43
N CYS A 139 36.07 -20.22 -25.44
CA CYS A 139 35.87 -19.97 -24.02
C CYS A 139 37.04 -19.13 -23.47
N THR A 140 36.74 -18.02 -22.81
CA THR A 140 37.78 -17.12 -22.27
C THR A 140 37.97 -17.39 -20.78
N GLU A 141 39.12 -17.93 -20.40
CA GLU A 141 39.45 -18.20 -18.99
C GLU A 141 39.34 -16.93 -18.12
N GLY A 142 38.71 -17.07 -16.96
CA GLY A 142 38.50 -15.99 -16.01
C GLY A 142 37.43 -14.97 -16.41
N SER A 143 36.78 -15.15 -17.57
CA SER A 143 35.64 -14.32 -17.95
C SER A 143 34.37 -14.73 -17.20
N SER A 144 33.50 -13.76 -16.93
CA SER A 144 32.18 -14.00 -16.34
C SER A 144 31.17 -13.09 -17.00
N ASP A 145 30.08 -13.64 -17.54
CA ASP A 145 28.93 -12.85 -17.95
C ASP A 145 28.08 -12.52 -16.70
N VAL A 146 27.56 -11.29 -16.64
CA VAL A 146 26.63 -10.85 -15.59
C VAL A 146 25.35 -11.71 -15.58
N ARG A 147 24.98 -12.28 -16.73
CA ARG A 147 23.86 -13.21 -16.87
C ARG A 147 24.25 -14.69 -16.80
N GLY A 148 25.55 -14.98 -16.76
CA GLY A 148 26.08 -16.34 -16.66
C GLY A 148 25.98 -16.90 -15.24
N ASN A 149 26.16 -18.20 -15.10
CA ASN A 149 26.03 -18.88 -13.81
C ASN A 149 27.36 -19.04 -13.07
N GLY A 150 28.50 -18.70 -13.68
CA GLY A 150 29.82 -18.87 -13.08
C GLY A 150 30.95 -18.16 -13.84
N ILE A 151 32.19 -18.49 -13.44
CA ILE A 151 33.42 -17.98 -14.07
C ILE A 151 33.93 -19.04 -15.05
N GLN A 152 34.19 -18.68 -16.30
CA GLN A 152 34.67 -19.61 -17.31
C GLN A 152 36.08 -20.12 -16.99
N THR A 153 36.29 -21.43 -17.17
CA THR A 153 37.60 -22.08 -17.02
C THR A 153 38.44 -22.03 -18.29
N GLY A 154 37.82 -21.67 -19.43
CA GLY A 154 38.47 -21.68 -20.75
C GLY A 154 38.39 -23.02 -21.50
N LEU A 155 37.66 -24.01 -20.97
CA LEU A 155 37.49 -25.32 -21.61
C LEU A 155 36.10 -25.46 -22.24
N CYS A 156 36.01 -26.14 -23.38
CA CYS A 156 34.77 -26.47 -24.08
C CYS A 156 34.41 -27.94 -23.84
N VAL A 157 33.40 -28.19 -23.01
CA VAL A 157 33.04 -29.54 -22.55
C VAL A 157 31.65 -29.96 -23.05
N ASN A 158 31.39 -31.27 -23.07
CA ASN A 158 30.10 -31.80 -23.51
C ASN A 158 29.03 -31.54 -22.42
N TYR A 159 27.98 -30.77 -22.75
CA TYR A 159 26.78 -30.66 -21.92
C TYR A 159 25.83 -31.83 -22.17
N SER A 160 25.64 -32.19 -23.44
CA SER A 160 24.88 -33.36 -23.88
C SER A 160 25.60 -34.10 -25.01
N GLU A 161 25.06 -35.22 -25.50
CA GLU A 161 25.65 -35.95 -26.64
C GLU A 161 25.77 -35.10 -27.92
N THR A 162 24.96 -34.04 -28.05
CA THR A 162 24.87 -33.22 -29.26
C THR A 162 25.37 -31.79 -29.08
N VAL A 163 25.49 -31.29 -27.84
CA VAL A 163 25.81 -29.88 -27.54
C VAL A 163 27.01 -29.79 -26.59
N LYS A 164 27.96 -28.94 -26.96
CA LYS A 164 29.10 -28.54 -26.12
C LYS A 164 28.92 -27.10 -25.63
N THR A 165 29.29 -26.85 -24.39
CA THR A 165 29.25 -25.51 -23.78
C THR A 165 30.54 -25.24 -23.01
N CYS A 166 30.82 -23.96 -22.80
CA CYS A 166 31.96 -23.56 -21.99
C CYS A 166 31.80 -24.07 -20.55
N GLU A 167 32.88 -24.62 -19.99
CA GLU A 167 32.92 -25.03 -18.59
C GLU A 167 33.06 -23.80 -17.68
N VAL A 168 32.32 -23.81 -16.58
CA VAL A 168 32.32 -22.75 -15.57
C VAL A 168 32.62 -23.32 -14.18
N LEU A 169 33.36 -22.54 -13.39
CA LEU A 169 33.52 -22.74 -11.95
C LEU A 169 32.32 -22.10 -11.24
N SER A 170 31.47 -22.93 -10.62
CA SER A 170 30.25 -22.50 -9.95
C SER A 170 29.74 -23.52 -8.92
N TRP A 171 28.52 -23.31 -8.43
CA TRP A 171 27.74 -24.27 -7.68
C TRP A 171 27.08 -25.26 -8.65
N CYS A 172 27.67 -26.43 -8.80
CA CYS A 172 27.28 -27.45 -9.74
C CYS A 172 26.50 -28.58 -9.04
N PRO A 173 25.46 -29.15 -9.67
CA PRO A 173 24.95 -28.83 -11.01
C PRO A 173 24.21 -27.48 -11.06
N LEU A 174 24.21 -26.83 -12.22
CA LEU A 174 23.52 -25.55 -12.43
C LEU A 174 22.00 -25.72 -12.40
N GLU A 175 21.29 -24.63 -12.07
CA GLU A 175 19.82 -24.60 -12.04
C GLU A 175 19.24 -24.67 -13.46
N ILE A 176 18.35 -25.63 -13.72
CA ILE A 176 17.63 -25.71 -14.99
C ILE A 176 16.28 -24.99 -14.83
N ASP A 177 16.18 -23.81 -15.45
CA ASP A 177 15.02 -22.89 -15.34
C ASP A 177 14.00 -23.06 -16.49
N THR A 178 14.13 -24.11 -17.30
CA THR A 178 13.27 -24.31 -18.48
C THR A 178 11.92 -24.94 -18.15
N ASP A 179 11.82 -25.66 -17.04
CA ASP A 179 10.67 -26.52 -16.72
C ASP A 179 9.97 -26.05 -15.45
N LEU A 180 9.39 -24.85 -15.47
CA LEU A 180 8.48 -24.44 -14.40
C LEU A 180 7.23 -25.34 -14.48
N PRO A 181 6.83 -26.02 -13.38
CA PRO A 181 5.62 -26.84 -13.39
C PRO A 181 4.40 -26.01 -13.79
N GLU A 182 3.64 -26.49 -14.77
CA GLU A 182 2.44 -25.80 -15.28
C GLU A 182 1.35 -25.66 -14.21
N ASN A 183 1.29 -26.62 -13.28
CA ASN A 183 0.44 -26.55 -12.10
C ASN A 183 1.25 -26.12 -10.87
N PRO A 184 0.69 -25.26 -9.99
CA PRO A 184 1.38 -24.83 -8.79
C PRO A 184 1.57 -26.02 -7.84
N LEU A 185 2.80 -26.18 -7.35
CA LEU A 185 3.19 -27.25 -6.45
C LEU A 185 2.34 -27.26 -5.17
N LEU A 186 2.06 -26.09 -4.60
CA LEU A 186 1.28 -25.92 -3.37
C LEU A 186 -0.13 -25.37 -3.65
N ALA A 187 -0.90 -26.05 -4.51
CA ALA A 187 -2.29 -25.67 -4.83
C ALA A 187 -3.18 -25.52 -3.58
N ALA A 188 -2.90 -26.29 -2.51
CA ALA A 188 -3.60 -26.21 -1.22
C ALA A 188 -3.47 -24.85 -0.52
N ALA A 189 -2.49 -24.03 -0.90
CA ALA A 189 -2.29 -22.68 -0.35
C ALA A 189 -3.51 -21.76 -0.53
N GLU A 190 -4.40 -22.05 -1.49
CA GLU A 190 -5.63 -21.28 -1.67
C GLU A 190 -6.52 -21.28 -0.41
N ASN A 191 -6.42 -22.34 0.41
CA ASN A 191 -7.21 -22.53 1.62
C ASN A 191 -6.48 -22.09 2.89
N PHE A 192 -5.29 -21.51 2.75
CA PHE A 192 -4.58 -20.97 3.90
C PHE A 192 -5.28 -19.71 4.38
N THR A 193 -5.08 -19.41 5.65
CA THR A 193 -5.67 -18.24 6.30
C THR A 193 -4.58 -17.33 6.83
N VAL A 194 -4.83 -16.03 6.82
CA VAL A 194 -3.97 -15.04 7.45
C VAL A 194 -4.77 -14.27 8.49
N LEU A 195 -4.24 -14.20 9.71
CA LEU A 195 -4.71 -13.29 10.73
C LEU A 195 -3.94 -11.98 10.61
N ILE A 196 -4.64 -10.89 10.32
CA ILE A 196 -4.06 -9.55 10.25
C ILE A 196 -4.43 -8.80 11.54
N LYS A 197 -3.43 -8.45 12.34
CA LYS A 197 -3.62 -7.55 13.48
C LYS A 197 -3.13 -6.17 13.08
N ASN A 198 -4.01 -5.20 13.14
CA ASN A 198 -3.67 -3.82 12.84
C ASN A 198 -4.07 -2.92 14.00
N THR A 199 -3.13 -2.08 14.41
CA THR A 199 -3.33 -1.03 15.42
C THR A 199 -3.09 0.31 14.76
N VAL A 200 -4.00 1.25 14.95
CA VAL A 200 -3.94 2.60 14.42
C VAL A 200 -3.96 3.63 15.54
N THR A 201 -3.21 4.71 15.34
CA THR A 201 -3.13 5.83 16.27
C THR A 201 -3.25 7.14 15.48
N TYR A 202 -4.04 8.06 16.03
CA TYR A 202 -4.10 9.46 15.61
C TYR A 202 -3.56 10.32 16.76
N PRO A 203 -2.24 10.59 16.81
CA PRO A 203 -1.59 11.22 17.96
C PRO A 203 -2.20 12.57 18.33
N LYS A 204 -2.64 13.35 17.33
CA LYS A 204 -3.21 14.68 17.54
C LYS A 204 -4.50 14.64 18.37
N PHE A 205 -5.23 13.54 18.32
CA PHE A 205 -6.47 13.35 19.05
C PHE A 205 -6.33 12.40 20.24
N ASN A 206 -5.12 11.86 20.48
CA ASN A 206 -4.86 10.80 21.46
C ASN A 206 -5.82 9.61 21.30
N PHE A 207 -6.13 9.26 20.05
CA PHE A 207 -7.05 8.18 19.72
C PHE A 207 -6.28 6.96 19.25
N HIS A 208 -6.59 5.80 19.84
CA HIS A 208 -5.97 4.52 19.52
C HIS A 208 -7.07 3.49 19.27
N LYS A 209 -6.95 2.74 18.17
CA LYS A 209 -7.91 1.68 17.88
C LYS A 209 -7.23 0.48 17.22
N ARG A 210 -7.86 -0.69 17.39
CA ARG A 210 -7.43 -1.95 16.79
C ARG A 210 -8.54 -2.48 15.90
N ASN A 211 -8.17 -3.22 14.85
CA ASN A 211 -9.15 -3.89 14.00
C ASN A 211 -9.91 -5.01 14.73
N ILE A 212 -9.24 -5.68 15.67
CA ILE A 212 -9.86 -6.67 16.56
C ILE A 212 -10.54 -5.92 17.70
N LEU A 213 -11.87 -5.97 17.75
CA LEU A 213 -12.65 -5.28 18.77
C LEU A 213 -12.45 -5.89 20.17
N PRO A 214 -12.59 -5.12 21.26
CA PRO A 214 -12.34 -5.60 22.62
C PRO A 214 -13.30 -6.70 23.10
N ASP A 215 -14.51 -6.74 22.55
CA ASP A 215 -15.58 -7.70 22.84
C ASP A 215 -15.42 -9.03 22.10
N VAL A 216 -14.46 -9.12 21.16
CA VAL A 216 -14.14 -10.34 20.43
C VAL A 216 -13.49 -11.38 21.35
N ASN A 217 -14.08 -12.57 21.39
CA ASN A 217 -13.58 -13.69 22.16
C ASN A 217 -12.73 -14.68 21.31
N SER A 218 -11.98 -15.54 22.01
CA SER A 218 -11.14 -16.56 21.36
C SER A 218 -11.93 -17.61 20.57
N SER A 219 -13.23 -17.80 20.87
CA SER A 219 -14.08 -18.75 20.14
C SER A 219 -14.46 -18.21 18.78
N TYR A 220 -14.80 -16.92 18.70
CA TYR A 220 -15.05 -16.20 17.45
C TYR A 220 -13.82 -16.23 16.55
N LEU A 221 -12.62 -15.92 17.07
CA LEU A 221 -11.38 -15.97 16.29
C LEU A 221 -10.99 -17.37 15.80
N LYS A 222 -11.63 -18.44 16.30
CA LYS A 222 -11.41 -19.80 15.77
C LYS A 222 -12.34 -20.16 14.62
N GLN A 223 -13.42 -19.42 14.43
CA GLN A 223 -14.51 -19.77 13.50
C GLN A 223 -14.78 -18.68 12.47
N CYS A 224 -14.46 -17.42 12.77
CA CYS A 224 -14.73 -16.34 11.85
C CYS A 224 -13.83 -16.43 10.62
N GLU A 225 -14.41 -16.08 9.48
CA GLU A 225 -13.75 -15.91 8.20
C GLU A 225 -14.30 -14.61 7.61
N PHE A 226 -13.40 -13.75 7.15
CA PHE A 226 -13.78 -12.44 6.63
C PHE A 226 -14.73 -12.59 5.45
N ASN A 227 -15.84 -11.86 5.51
CA ASN A 227 -16.75 -11.72 4.40
C ASN A 227 -17.36 -10.32 4.43
N ARG A 228 -17.25 -9.60 3.32
CA ARG A 228 -17.71 -8.21 3.20
C ARG A 228 -19.17 -7.99 3.60
N ILE A 229 -20.03 -9.00 3.43
CA ILE A 229 -21.46 -8.91 3.70
C ILE A 229 -21.81 -9.52 5.06
N THR A 230 -21.35 -10.74 5.33
CA THR A 230 -21.79 -11.48 6.52
C THR A 230 -20.97 -11.18 7.77
N ASP A 231 -19.66 -10.95 7.63
CA ASP A 231 -18.76 -10.66 8.75
C ASP A 231 -17.58 -9.75 8.33
N PRO A 232 -17.82 -8.44 8.17
CA PRO A 232 -16.80 -7.49 7.70
C PRO A 232 -15.75 -7.13 8.75
N HIS A 233 -15.92 -7.57 9.99
CA HIS A 233 -15.03 -7.24 11.11
C HIS A 233 -14.08 -8.39 11.47
N CYS A 234 -14.26 -9.59 10.91
CA CYS A 234 -13.34 -10.69 11.13
C CYS A 234 -11.94 -10.36 10.59
N PRO A 235 -10.86 -10.52 11.40
CA PRO A 235 -9.49 -10.22 11.00
C PRO A 235 -8.78 -11.40 10.30
N ILE A 236 -9.51 -12.48 10.01
CA ILE A 236 -8.96 -13.71 9.42
C ILE A 236 -9.45 -13.81 7.97
N PHE A 237 -8.50 -13.85 7.05
CA PHE A 237 -8.77 -13.84 5.61
C PHE A 237 -8.26 -15.14 4.99
N ARG A 238 -9.05 -15.74 4.12
CA ARG A 238 -8.61 -16.85 3.28
C ARG A 238 -7.91 -16.31 2.03
N LEU A 239 -6.79 -16.93 1.65
CA LEU A 239 -5.98 -16.41 0.55
C LEU A 239 -6.74 -16.40 -0.78
N LYS A 240 -7.52 -17.46 -1.07
CA LYS A 240 -8.38 -17.55 -2.25
C LYS A 240 -9.35 -16.37 -2.37
N ASP A 241 -10.01 -16.01 -1.26
CA ASP A 241 -11.05 -15.00 -1.28
C ASP A 241 -10.46 -13.60 -1.49
N MET A 242 -9.28 -13.32 -0.92
CA MET A 242 -8.56 -12.06 -1.18
C MET A 242 -8.16 -11.92 -2.66
N VAL A 243 -7.66 -13.01 -3.26
CA VAL A 243 -7.27 -13.00 -4.68
C VAL A 243 -8.50 -12.89 -5.59
N ALA A 244 -9.60 -13.56 -5.24
CA ALA A 244 -10.86 -13.47 -5.98
C ALA A 244 -11.51 -12.07 -5.88
N GLU A 245 -11.49 -11.42 -4.71
CA GLU A 245 -11.95 -10.03 -4.56
C GLU A 245 -11.09 -9.02 -5.35
N ALA A 246 -9.85 -9.37 -5.67
CA ALA A 246 -8.99 -8.61 -6.56
C ALA A 246 -9.19 -8.93 -8.05
N GLU A 247 -10.24 -9.69 -8.40
CA GLU A 247 -10.58 -10.12 -9.77
C GLU A 247 -9.50 -10.99 -10.42
N GLU A 248 -8.77 -11.78 -9.62
CA GLU A 248 -7.72 -12.68 -10.07
C GLU A 248 -8.05 -14.15 -9.73
N ASP A 249 -7.42 -15.07 -10.48
CA ASP A 249 -7.49 -16.51 -10.19
C ASP A 249 -6.26 -16.96 -9.40
N PHE A 250 -6.50 -17.62 -8.25
CA PHE A 250 -5.42 -18.02 -7.34
C PHE A 250 -4.47 -19.03 -7.99
N GLN A 251 -5.00 -20.05 -8.69
CA GLN A 251 -4.17 -21.11 -9.26
C GLN A 251 -3.27 -20.57 -10.36
N THR A 252 -3.80 -19.69 -11.20
CA THR A 252 -3.03 -18.99 -12.24
C THR A 252 -1.93 -18.12 -11.62
N MET A 253 -2.25 -17.32 -10.61
CA MET A 253 -1.26 -16.48 -9.93
C MET A 253 -0.20 -17.31 -9.19
N ALA A 254 -0.58 -18.47 -8.65
CA ALA A 254 0.30 -19.38 -7.92
C ALA A 254 1.40 -20.02 -8.79
N THR A 255 1.22 -20.10 -10.12
CA THR A 255 2.25 -20.69 -11.01
C THR A 255 3.52 -19.86 -11.08
N ARG A 256 3.39 -18.56 -11.35
CA ARG A 256 4.49 -17.60 -11.55
C ARG A 256 4.65 -16.60 -10.40
N GLY A 257 3.75 -16.64 -9.42
CA GLY A 257 3.69 -15.68 -8.34
C GLY A 257 3.08 -14.33 -8.76
N GLY A 258 3.02 -13.42 -7.81
CA GLY A 258 2.48 -12.07 -8.01
C GLY A 258 2.54 -11.24 -6.73
N VAL A 259 2.10 -9.98 -6.82
CA VAL A 259 2.05 -9.07 -5.67
C VAL A 259 0.62 -8.59 -5.47
N LEU A 260 0.06 -8.87 -4.30
CA LEU A 260 -1.29 -8.47 -3.91
C LEU A 260 -1.22 -7.39 -2.81
N GLY A 261 -1.95 -6.30 -3.00
CA GLY A 261 -2.14 -5.25 -2.01
C GLY A 261 -3.37 -5.52 -1.14
N ILE A 262 -3.18 -5.51 0.18
CA ILE A 262 -4.26 -5.53 1.17
C ILE A 262 -4.39 -4.11 1.70
N LEU A 263 -5.40 -3.40 1.21
CA LEU A 263 -5.66 -2.00 1.50
C LEU A 263 -6.61 -1.88 2.69
N ILE A 264 -6.16 -1.23 3.77
CA ILE A 264 -6.95 -1.01 4.99
C ILE A 264 -7.19 0.49 5.19
N ASP A 265 -8.40 0.94 4.88
CA ASP A 265 -8.84 2.33 5.06
C ASP A 265 -9.40 2.57 6.47
N TRP A 266 -8.77 3.51 7.19
CA TRP A 266 -9.14 3.98 8.52
C TRP A 266 -9.66 5.43 8.53
N SER A 267 -10.27 5.88 7.44
CA SER A 267 -10.86 7.22 7.38
C SER A 267 -12.04 7.35 8.35
N CYS A 268 -11.83 8.10 9.43
CA CYS A 268 -12.75 8.19 10.55
C CYS A 268 -13.18 9.63 10.84
N ASP A 269 -14.41 9.77 11.29
CA ASP A 269 -14.94 11.00 11.85
C ASP A 269 -15.10 10.84 13.36
N LEU A 270 -14.20 11.45 14.12
CA LEU A 270 -14.12 11.34 15.58
C LEU A 270 -15.10 12.28 16.31
N ASP A 271 -15.98 12.97 15.58
CA ASP A 271 -17.14 13.64 16.18
C ASP A 271 -18.25 12.65 16.51
N PHE A 272 -18.26 11.49 15.83
CA PHE A 272 -19.17 10.40 16.12
C PHE A 272 -18.56 9.42 17.13
N PRO A 273 -19.39 8.59 17.78
CA PRO A 273 -18.90 7.54 18.67
C PRO A 273 -17.89 6.61 18.01
N GLU A 274 -16.95 6.11 18.81
CA GLU A 274 -15.78 5.35 18.31
C GLU A 274 -16.14 4.10 17.51
N HIS A 275 -17.30 3.49 17.74
CA HIS A 275 -17.71 2.27 17.03
C HIS A 275 -17.91 2.46 15.52
N TYR A 276 -18.22 3.68 15.07
CA TYR A 276 -18.32 4.00 13.63
C TYR A 276 -16.96 4.05 12.92
N CYS A 277 -15.87 4.18 13.67
CA CYS A 277 -14.52 4.19 13.12
C CYS A 277 -13.99 2.76 12.97
N GLY A 278 -14.28 2.10 11.85
CA GLY A 278 -13.82 0.73 11.56
C GLY A 278 -12.93 0.66 10.32
N PRO A 279 -12.09 -0.39 10.20
CA PRO A 279 -11.30 -0.61 9.00
C PRO A 279 -12.21 -0.99 7.84
N LYS A 280 -11.89 -0.51 6.64
CA LYS A 280 -12.46 -1.00 5.39
C LYS A 280 -11.38 -1.68 4.58
N TYR A 281 -11.59 -2.95 4.27
CA TYR A 281 -10.65 -3.77 3.52
C TYR A 281 -10.95 -3.69 2.02
N SER A 282 -9.91 -3.66 1.21
CA SER A 282 -9.97 -3.84 -0.25
C SER A 282 -8.71 -4.56 -0.72
N PHE A 283 -8.83 -5.26 -1.84
CA PHE A 283 -7.76 -6.10 -2.37
C PHE A 283 -7.50 -5.72 -3.82
N CYS A 284 -6.24 -5.61 -4.21
CA CYS A 284 -5.87 -5.31 -5.59
C CYS A 284 -4.57 -6.01 -5.96
N ARG A 285 -4.41 -6.34 -7.24
CA ARG A 285 -3.13 -6.77 -7.79
C ARG A 285 -2.23 -5.56 -8.02
N MET A 286 -0.99 -5.62 -7.56
CA MET A 286 -0.04 -4.50 -7.65
C MET A 286 1.09 -4.73 -8.67
N ASP A 287 1.36 -5.98 -9.05
CA ASP A 287 2.30 -6.29 -10.13
C ASP A 287 1.67 -6.08 -11.52
N ASN A 288 2.52 -5.78 -12.51
CA ASN A 288 2.05 -5.51 -13.88
C ASN A 288 1.60 -6.81 -14.57
N LYS A 289 0.32 -6.88 -14.93
CA LYS A 289 -0.28 -8.00 -15.69
C LYS A 289 -0.35 -7.73 -17.20
N ASN A 290 0.37 -6.74 -17.73
CA ASN A 290 0.24 -6.40 -19.16
C ASN A 290 0.71 -7.58 -20.05
N PRO A 291 -0.19 -8.19 -20.85
CA PRO A 291 0.17 -9.30 -21.74
C PRO A 291 1.17 -8.88 -22.82
N GLU A 292 1.16 -7.61 -23.21
CA GLU A 292 2.03 -7.05 -24.26
C GLU A 292 3.43 -6.68 -23.75
N ASN A 293 3.59 -6.47 -22.43
CA ASN A 293 4.87 -6.13 -21.80
C ASN A 293 5.21 -7.14 -20.70
N ASN A 294 5.42 -8.38 -21.11
CA ASN A 294 5.60 -9.54 -20.23
C ASN A 294 7.09 -9.93 -20.07
N VAL A 295 7.97 -8.95 -19.84
CA VAL A 295 9.42 -9.18 -19.72
C VAL A 295 9.78 -9.87 -18.40
N ALA A 296 8.99 -9.67 -17.34
CA ALA A 296 9.16 -10.30 -16.03
C ALA A 296 7.79 -10.65 -15.40
N PRO A 297 7.15 -11.76 -15.82
CA PRO A 297 5.87 -12.18 -15.25
C PRO A 297 6.03 -12.64 -13.80
N GLY A 298 5.18 -12.10 -12.92
CA GLY A 298 4.97 -12.60 -11.57
C GLY A 298 6.03 -12.16 -10.57
N TYR A 299 6.28 -13.00 -9.56
CA TYR A 299 7.19 -12.71 -8.47
C TYR A 299 7.94 -13.97 -8.03
N ASN A 300 9.27 -13.92 -8.10
CA ASN A 300 10.15 -14.99 -7.68
C ASN A 300 11.45 -14.46 -7.09
N PHE A 301 12.10 -15.29 -6.27
CA PHE A 301 13.42 -15.05 -5.75
C PHE A 301 14.14 -16.37 -5.47
N ARG A 302 15.45 -16.32 -5.29
CA ARG A 302 16.29 -17.48 -4.98
C ARG A 302 16.83 -17.40 -3.57
N PHE A 303 16.88 -18.54 -2.89
CA PHE A 303 17.59 -18.70 -1.62
C PHE A 303 18.23 -20.08 -1.56
N ALA A 304 19.20 -20.27 -0.68
CA ALA A 304 19.91 -21.53 -0.55
C ALA A 304 19.89 -22.03 0.90
N LYS A 305 19.75 -23.34 1.06
CA LYS A 305 19.93 -24.04 2.33
C LYS A 305 21.30 -24.72 2.32
N TYR A 306 22.23 -24.23 3.14
CA TYR A 306 23.59 -24.75 3.22
C TYR A 306 23.67 -25.89 4.24
N TYR A 307 24.45 -26.94 3.90
CA TYR A 307 24.72 -28.07 4.76
C TYR A 307 26.09 -28.69 4.41
N LYS A 308 26.62 -29.52 5.31
CA LYS A 308 27.87 -30.24 5.09
C LYS A 308 27.59 -31.73 4.91
N THR A 309 28.27 -32.36 3.97
CA THR A 309 28.24 -33.82 3.82
C THR A 309 29.13 -34.49 4.87
N THR A 310 29.10 -35.82 4.94
CA THR A 310 29.92 -36.62 5.85
C THR A 310 31.43 -36.40 5.67
N ASP A 311 31.84 -35.97 4.48
CA ASP A 311 33.24 -35.72 4.11
C ASP A 311 33.67 -34.26 4.34
N ASP A 312 32.91 -33.49 5.13
CA ASP A 312 33.12 -32.05 5.42
C ASP A 312 33.11 -31.13 4.19
N VAL A 313 32.53 -31.60 3.08
CA VAL A 313 32.34 -30.80 1.85
C VAL A 313 31.10 -29.92 2.00
N GLU A 314 31.27 -28.62 1.75
CA GLU A 314 30.18 -27.65 1.76
C GLU A 314 29.26 -27.87 0.56
N THR A 315 27.99 -28.10 0.85
CA THR A 315 26.94 -28.37 -0.14
C THR A 315 25.76 -27.44 0.11
N ARG A 316 24.98 -27.11 -0.92
CA ARG A 316 23.73 -26.38 -0.75
C ARG A 316 22.61 -26.94 -1.60
N THR A 317 21.38 -26.73 -1.15
CA THR A 317 20.20 -26.85 -1.99
C THR A 317 19.77 -25.45 -2.39
N LEU A 318 19.86 -25.13 -3.68
CA LEU A 318 19.32 -23.89 -4.23
C LEU A 318 17.83 -24.06 -4.49
N ILE A 319 17.04 -23.07 -4.07
CA ILE A 319 15.59 -23.06 -4.24
C ILE A 319 15.24 -21.73 -4.90
N LYS A 320 14.69 -21.80 -6.12
CA LYS A 320 14.01 -20.69 -6.75
C LYS A 320 12.53 -20.78 -6.41
N SER A 321 12.06 -19.87 -5.56
CA SER A 321 10.67 -19.84 -5.10
C SER A 321 9.85 -18.86 -5.90
N TYR A 322 8.64 -19.29 -6.24
CA TYR A 322 7.56 -18.49 -6.80
C TYR A 322 6.43 -18.46 -5.79
N GLY A 323 5.76 -17.31 -5.69
CA GLY A 323 4.72 -17.16 -4.70
C GLY A 323 4.05 -15.82 -4.75
N ILE A 324 3.04 -15.68 -3.90
CA ILE A 324 2.27 -14.46 -3.80
C ILE A 324 2.81 -13.67 -2.61
N ARG A 325 3.27 -12.46 -2.89
CA ARG A 325 3.62 -11.49 -1.85
C ARG A 325 2.39 -10.63 -1.55
N PHE A 326 2.01 -10.58 -0.29
CA PHE A 326 0.91 -9.77 0.21
C PHE A 326 1.47 -8.59 0.97
N ASP A 327 1.22 -7.38 0.49
CA ASP A 327 1.64 -6.14 1.14
C ASP A 327 0.44 -5.48 1.80
N VAL A 328 0.49 -5.30 3.13
CA VAL A 328 -0.57 -4.66 3.91
C VAL A 328 -0.33 -3.16 3.96
N ILE A 329 -1.18 -2.40 3.29
CA ILE A 329 -1.08 -0.95 3.17
C ILE A 329 -2.23 -0.32 3.97
N VAL A 330 -1.86 0.38 5.03
CA VAL A 330 -2.82 1.06 5.91
C VAL A 330 -2.80 2.55 5.59
N PHE A 331 -3.97 3.12 5.35
CA PHE A 331 -4.12 4.55 5.11
C PHE A 331 -5.41 5.08 5.72
N GLY A 332 -5.53 6.39 5.83
CA GLY A 332 -6.73 7.03 6.36
C GLY A 332 -6.40 8.33 7.08
N THR A 333 -7.44 9.14 7.25
CA THR A 333 -7.38 10.38 8.03
C THR A 333 -8.50 10.40 9.04
N ALA A 334 -8.20 10.82 10.27
CA ALA A 334 -9.23 11.14 11.25
C ALA A 334 -9.54 12.64 11.22
N GLY A 335 -10.82 12.99 11.28
CA GLY A 335 -11.28 14.36 11.51
C GLY A 335 -11.90 14.51 12.89
N LYS A 336 -11.62 15.60 13.60
CA LYS A 336 -12.30 15.96 14.86
C LYS A 336 -12.58 17.45 14.92
N PHE A 337 -13.74 17.82 15.43
CA PHE A 337 -14.19 19.21 15.60
C PHE A 337 -13.14 20.02 16.35
N ASN A 338 -12.87 21.23 15.84
CA ASN A 338 -12.03 22.19 16.52
C ASN A 338 -12.57 23.61 16.31
N ILE A 339 -12.56 24.39 17.37
CA ILE A 339 -13.10 25.75 17.35
C ILE A 339 -12.29 26.71 16.46
N VAL A 340 -10.97 26.53 16.37
CA VAL A 340 -10.07 27.40 15.61
C VAL A 340 -10.41 27.41 14.11
N PRO A 341 -10.38 26.28 13.37
CA PRO A 341 -10.75 26.28 11.96
C PRO A 341 -12.24 26.64 11.78
N THR A 342 -13.10 26.35 12.75
CA THR A 342 -14.51 26.78 12.70
C THR A 342 -14.63 28.30 12.66
N ILE A 343 -13.97 29.02 13.58
CA ILE A 343 -13.99 30.49 13.62
C ILE A 343 -13.36 31.08 12.35
N VAL A 344 -12.23 30.51 11.90
CA VAL A 344 -11.56 30.96 10.67
C VAL A 344 -12.49 30.83 9.46
N ASN A 345 -13.18 29.69 9.32
CA ASN A 345 -14.12 29.47 8.21
C ASN A 345 -15.37 30.35 8.32
N VAL A 346 -15.88 30.61 9.52
CA VAL A 346 -16.99 31.56 9.73
C VAL A 346 -16.55 32.98 9.37
N GLY A 347 -15.35 33.40 9.77
CA GLY A 347 -14.80 34.70 9.39
C GLY A 347 -14.63 34.85 7.88
N ALA A 348 -14.11 33.82 7.21
CA ALA A 348 -14.00 33.77 5.76
C ALA A 348 -15.39 33.84 5.09
N ALA A 349 -16.37 33.10 5.59
CA ALA A 349 -17.74 33.10 5.09
C ALA A 349 -18.42 34.48 5.22
N LEU A 350 -18.27 35.14 6.39
CA LEU A 350 -18.76 36.50 6.61
C LEU A 350 -18.10 37.50 5.67
N THR A 351 -16.81 37.32 5.37
CA THR A 351 -16.09 38.16 4.40
C THR A 351 -16.65 38.00 2.99
N ILE A 352 -16.91 36.75 2.56
CA ILE A 352 -17.52 36.46 1.24
C ILE A 352 -18.93 37.08 1.16
N LEU A 353 -19.73 36.99 2.23
CA LEU A 353 -21.04 37.65 2.29
C LEU A 353 -20.93 39.18 2.24
N GLY A 354 -19.86 39.74 2.80
CA GLY A 354 -19.55 41.17 2.73
C GLY A 354 -19.27 41.68 1.32
N LEU A 355 -18.73 40.85 0.43
CA LEU A 355 -18.46 41.20 -0.98
C LEU A 355 -19.73 41.48 -1.80
N VAL A 356 -20.91 41.07 -1.31
CA VAL A 356 -22.18 41.41 -1.97
C VAL A 356 -22.41 42.93 -1.97
N SER A 357 -21.91 43.68 -0.98
CA SER A 357 -22.06 45.13 -0.88
C SER A 357 -21.31 45.94 -1.95
N PRO A 358 -20.00 45.75 -2.20
CA PRO A 358 -19.33 46.43 -3.31
C PRO A 358 -19.90 46.02 -4.68
N VAL A 359 -20.32 44.76 -4.85
CA VAL A 359 -21.00 44.31 -6.08
C VAL A 359 -22.32 45.05 -6.28
N LYS A 360 -23.11 45.27 -5.21
CA LYS A 360 -24.31 46.12 -5.26
C LYS A 360 -24.00 47.53 -5.76
N SER A 361 -23.00 48.17 -5.18
CA SER A 361 -22.61 49.53 -5.55
C SER A 361 -22.18 49.63 -7.00
N ALA A 362 -21.34 48.68 -7.47
CA ALA A 362 -20.89 48.62 -8.85
C ALA A 362 -22.06 48.41 -9.84
N VAL A 363 -22.99 47.49 -9.56
CA VAL A 363 -24.15 47.20 -10.43
C VAL A 363 -25.13 48.37 -10.48
N LEU A 364 -25.28 49.12 -9.38
CA LEU A 364 -26.17 50.28 -9.29
C LEU A 364 -25.53 51.58 -9.82
N GLY A 365 -24.27 51.56 -10.27
CA GLY A 365 -23.55 52.75 -10.70
C GLY A 365 -23.34 53.77 -9.58
N LEU A 366 -23.45 53.33 -8.32
CA LEU A 366 -23.14 54.14 -7.15
C LEU A 366 -21.64 54.06 -6.96
N GLY A 367 -20.93 55.16 -7.24
CA GLY A 367 -19.48 55.24 -7.05
C GLY A 367 -19.05 54.74 -5.67
N VAL A 368 -17.97 53.96 -5.64
CA VAL A 368 -17.37 53.37 -4.42
C VAL A 368 -16.91 54.45 -3.47
#